data_AF-A0A5K1EWM2-F1
#
_entry.id   AF-A0A5K1EWM2-F1
#
_cell.length_a   1.000
_cell.length_b   1.000
_cell.length_c   1.000
_cell.angle_alpha   90.00
_cell.angle_beta   90.00
_cell.angle_gamma   90.00
#
_symmetry.space_group_name_H-M   'P 1'
#
loop_
_entity.id
_entity.type
_entity.pdbx_description
1 polymer ?
#
loop_
_entity_poly.entity_id
_entity_poly.type
_entity_poly.pdbx_seq_one_letter_code
_entity_poly.pdbx_strand_id
1 'polypeptide(L)' 'DMGLATLYYGEYANTGPSSDTSSRVTWPGFHIMSYEEATNFTVPSLILGDQWLDSTSVPYNASL' A
#
# COMPACT_ATOMS: atom_id res chain seq x y z
N ASP A 1 -3.09 -19.30 -14.04
CA ASP A 1 -2.97 -19.59 -12.61
C ASP A 1 -1.57 -19.42 -12.02
N MET A 2 -0.51 -19.29 -12.83
CA MET A 2 0.79 -18.87 -12.28
C MET A 2 0.75 -17.40 -11.83
N GLY A 3 1.20 -17.12 -10.61
CA GLY A 3 1.40 -15.76 -10.10
C GLY A 3 0.29 -15.22 -9.20
N LEU A 4 -0.94 -15.73 -9.31
CA LEU A 4 -2.09 -15.21 -8.53
C LEU A 4 -1.99 -15.50 -7.03
N ALA A 5 -1.28 -16.57 -6.68
CA ALA A 5 -1.00 -16.92 -5.29
C ALA A 5 0.28 -16.27 -4.73
N THR A 6 1.10 -15.66 -5.58
CA THR A 6 2.40 -15.09 -5.18
C THR A 6 2.49 -13.58 -5.33
N LEU A 7 1.54 -12.96 -6.05
CA LEU A 7 1.41 -11.51 -6.11
C LEU A 7 0.93 -10.96 -4.77
N TYR A 8 1.12 -9.65 -4.57
CA TYR A 8 0.57 -8.92 -3.43
C TYR A 8 -0.12 -7.66 -3.95
N TYR A 9 -1.45 -7.66 -3.95
CA TYR A 9 -2.30 -6.50 -4.26
C TYR A 9 -3.09 -6.11 -3.02
N GLY A 10 -2.78 -4.94 -2.46
CA GLY A 10 -3.39 -4.43 -1.24
C GLY A 10 -4.29 -3.22 -1.49
N GLU A 11 -5.48 -3.20 -0.89
CA GLU A 11 -6.31 -1.98 -0.76
C GLU A 11 -6.41 -1.58 0.72
N TYR A 12 -6.21 -0.29 1.02
CA TYR A 12 -6.30 0.27 2.37
C TYR A 12 -7.05 1.60 2.35
N ALA A 13 -8.08 1.74 3.19
CA ALA A 13 -8.81 2.99 3.44
C ALA A 13 -9.23 3.82 2.20
N ASN A 14 -9.44 3.17 1.06
CA ASN A 14 -9.94 3.82 -0.16
C ASN A 14 -11.35 4.38 0.09
N THR A 15 -11.65 5.54 -0.50
CA THR A 15 -12.98 6.16 -0.42
C THR A 15 -13.51 6.53 -1.81
N GLY A 16 -14.82 6.69 -1.92
CA GLY A 16 -15.50 7.11 -3.16
C GLY A 16 -16.19 5.96 -3.93
N PRO A 17 -16.86 6.28 -5.05
CA PRO A 17 -17.84 5.39 -5.72
C PRO A 17 -17.34 4.02 -6.23
N SER A 18 -16.06 3.70 -6.15
CA SER A 18 -15.50 2.41 -6.59
C SER A 18 -14.62 1.74 -5.53
N SER A 19 -14.65 2.23 -4.30
CA SER A 19 -13.86 1.72 -3.18
C SER A 19 -14.44 0.47 -2.52
N ASP A 20 -15.70 0.10 -2.83
CA ASP A 20 -16.27 -1.14 -2.32
C ASP A 20 -15.49 -2.34 -2.85
N THR A 21 -15.03 -3.18 -1.92
CA THR A 21 -14.22 -4.34 -2.18
C THR A 21 -15.02 -5.64 -2.20
N SER A 22 -16.32 -5.59 -1.89
CA SER A 22 -17.22 -6.76 -1.80
C SER A 22 -17.23 -7.65 -3.06
N SER A 23 -16.96 -7.05 -4.23
CA SER A 23 -16.97 -7.70 -5.54
C SER A 23 -15.58 -7.85 -6.15
N ARG A 24 -14.51 -7.74 -5.35
CA ARG A 24 -13.14 -7.95 -5.83
C ARG A 24 -12.85 -9.43 -6.06
N VAL A 25 -11.81 -9.68 -6.84
CA VAL A 25 -11.31 -11.03 -7.13
C VAL A 25 -10.92 -11.76 -5.84
N THR A 26 -11.04 -13.09 -5.83
CA THR A 26 -10.77 -13.94 -4.65
C THR A 26 -9.35 -14.52 -4.65
N TRP A 27 -8.40 -13.86 -5.32
CA TRP A 27 -7.05 -14.37 -5.45
C TRP A 27 -6.34 -14.41 -4.10
N PRO A 28 -5.54 -15.45 -3.80
CA PRO A 28 -4.83 -15.52 -2.53
C PRO A 28 -3.89 -14.34 -2.28
N GLY A 29 -3.37 -13.71 -3.34
CA GLY A 29 -2.53 -12.52 -3.27
C GLY A 29 -3.28 -11.18 -3.17
N PHE A 30 -4.61 -11.19 -3.10
CA PHE A 30 -5.39 -9.97 -2.86
C PHE A 30 -5.65 -9.77 -1.36
N HIS A 31 -5.38 -8.57 -0.86
CA HIS A 31 -5.42 -8.24 0.54
C HIS A 31 -6.24 -6.96 0.79
N ILE A 32 -7.20 -7.04 1.71
CA ILE A 32 -7.71 -5.85 2.38
C ILE A 32 -6.79 -5.61 3.56
N MET A 33 -6.02 -4.52 3.50
CA MET A 33 -4.94 -4.30 4.45
C MET A 33 -5.44 -3.69 5.75
N SER A 34 -4.79 -4.09 6.83
CA SER A 34 -4.76 -3.39 8.12
C SER A 34 -3.91 -2.12 8.06
N TYR A 35 -3.99 -1.30 9.12
CA TYR A 35 -3.12 -0.12 9.27
C TYR A 35 -1.64 -0.54 9.32
N GLU A 36 -1.35 -1.62 10.02
CA GLU A 36 -0.01 -2.17 10.19
C GLU A 36 0.58 -2.66 8.86
N GLU A 37 -0.21 -3.36 8.04
CA GLU A 37 0.22 -3.80 6.71
C GLU A 37 0.45 -2.61 5.77
N ALA A 38 -0.44 -1.62 5.78
CA ALA A 38 -0.32 -0.42 4.95
C ALA A 38 0.93 0.41 5.32
N THR A 39 1.36 0.36 6.59
CA THR A 39 2.54 1.10 7.08
C THR A 39 3.83 0.64 6.39
N ASN A 40 3.90 -0.60 5.91
CA ASN A 40 5.07 -1.10 5.16
C ASN A 40 5.24 -0.43 3.79
N PHE A 41 4.18 0.22 3.28
CA PHE A 41 4.16 0.89 1.98
C PHE A 41 4.26 2.41 2.08
N THR A 42 4.50 2.97 3.27
CA THR A 42 4.78 4.41 3.44
C THR A 42 6.19 4.75 2.96
N VAL A 43 6.45 6.05 2.76
CA VAL A 43 7.75 6.56 2.29
C VAL A 43 8.93 6.12 3.18
N PRO A 44 8.87 6.22 4.53
CA PRO A 44 9.99 5.78 5.37
C PRO A 44 10.20 4.27 5.30
N SER A 45 9.12 3.47 5.30
CA SER A 45 9.22 2.01 5.35
C SER A 45 9.67 1.39 4.02
N LEU A 46 9.13 1.87 2.90
CA LEU A 46 9.32 1.24 1.59
C LEU A 46 10.65 1.62 0.94
N ILE A 47 11.03 2.90 1.05
CA ILE A 47 12.18 3.46 0.32
C ILE A 47 13.20 4.16 1.23
N LEU A 48 13.07 4.02 2.55
CA LEU A 48 13.92 4.69 3.54
C LEU A 48 14.00 6.20 3.28
N GLY A 49 12.85 6.81 2.92
CA GLY A 49 12.81 8.17 2.42
C GLY A 49 13.31 9.21 3.41
N ASP A 50 13.15 8.97 4.71
CA ASP A 50 13.68 9.79 5.80
C ASP A 50 15.22 9.92 5.75
N GLN A 51 15.93 8.94 5.19
CA GLN A 51 17.39 8.98 5.11
C GLN A 51 17.92 9.90 4.01
N TRP A 52 17.11 10.22 2.99
CA TRP A 52 17.62 10.93 1.82
C TRP A 52 16.72 12.05 1.31
N LEU A 53 15.39 11.96 1.41
CA LEU A 53 14.48 13.00 0.93
C LEU A 53 14.62 14.31 1.71
N ASP A 54 14.96 14.25 2.99
CA ASP A 54 15.22 15.43 3.84
C ASP A 54 16.32 16.34 3.25
N SER A 55 17.23 15.80 2.44
CA SER A 55 18.28 16.56 1.77
C SER A 55 17.86 17.20 0.44
N THR A 56 16.71 16.80 -0.12
CA THR A 56 16.33 17.13 -1.51
C THR A 56 15.46 18.37 -1.63
N SER A 57 15.07 19.01 -0.53
CA SER A 57 14.07 20.11 -0.47
C SER A 57 12.68 19.76 -1.03
N VAL A 58 12.47 18.51 -1.47
CA VAL A 58 11.17 18.03 -1.94
C VAL A 58 10.31 17.68 -0.72
N PRO A 59 9.10 18.26 -0.59
CA PRO A 59 8.20 17.91 0.50
C PRO A 59 7.64 16.48 0.30
N TYR A 60 7.55 15.71 1.39
CA TYR A 60 6.93 14.39 1.40
C TYR A 60 6.14 14.17 2.70
N ASN A 61 5.24 13.19 2.70
CA ASN A 61 4.53 12.73 3.88
C ASN A 61 5.12 11.40 4.36
N ALA A 62 5.53 11.33 5.62
CA ALA A 62 6.11 10.15 6.25
C ALA A 62 5.04 9.20 6.86
N SER A 63 3.79 9.65 6.96
CA SER A 63 2.71 8.97 7.64
C SER A 63 1.66 8.41 6.67
N LEU A 64 0.80 7.52 7.17
CA LEU A 64 -0.47 7.12 6.56
C LEU A 64 -1.56 8.18 6.77
#